data_AF-A0A535LY04-F1
#
_entry.id   AF-A0A535LY04-F1
#
_cell.length_a   1.000
_cell.length_b   1.000
_cell.length_c   1.000
_cell.angle_alpha   90.00
_cell.angle_beta   90.00
_cell.angle_gamma   90.00
#
_symmetry.space_group_name_H-M   'P 1'
#
loop_
_entity.id
_entity.type
_entity.pdbx_description
1 polymer ?
#
loop_
_entity_poly.entity_id
_entity_poly.type
_entity_poly.pdbx_seq_one_letter_code
_entity_poly.pdbx_strand_id
1 'polypeptide(L)'
;MRRLILLVLALGALAIPTTAAAAEVHVPFCGVDPQTLQGGIPNCTFTANSNGVVVVDKANVNPCSGVVGTATMVSNSIIHVSVNGAGDVWVTNTMTAHFSFVPNAPNLSGAPSYSGEMTFWFGASLNKNNVVFHDTGNIVLRGSDGSQLTFHVLDHLNISATGAVNTFSVVSFTCP
;
A
#
# COMPACT_ATOMS: atom_id res chain seq x y z
N MET A 1 -9.42 -26.91 -9.12
CA MET A 1 -8.09 -26.47 -9.60
C MET A 1 -7.83 -25.07 -9.08
N ARG A 2 -7.20 -24.94 -7.90
CA ARG A 2 -6.86 -23.65 -7.26
C ARG A 2 -5.51 -23.20 -7.80
N ARG A 3 -5.51 -22.37 -8.86
CA ARG A 3 -4.31 -21.61 -9.22
C ARG A 3 -4.29 -20.38 -8.31
N LEU A 4 -3.39 -20.38 -7.31
CA LEU A 4 -3.02 -19.18 -6.58
C LEU A 4 -2.48 -18.18 -7.62
N ILE A 5 -3.29 -17.20 -7.99
CA ILE A 5 -2.78 -15.99 -8.61
C ILE A 5 -2.13 -15.22 -7.47
N LEU A 6 -0.80 -15.29 -7.39
CA LEU A 6 0.01 -14.34 -6.63
C LEU A 6 -0.20 -12.97 -7.28
N LEU A 7 -1.29 -12.28 -6.91
CA LEU A 7 -1.34 -10.84 -7.03
C LEU A 7 -0.21 -10.35 -6.12
N VAL A 8 0.81 -9.72 -6.69
CA VAL A 8 1.72 -8.89 -5.92
C VAL A 8 0.92 -7.66 -5.53
N LEU A 9 -0.01 -7.82 -4.59
CA LEU A 9 -0.45 -6.70 -3.78
C LEU A 9 0.82 -6.25 -3.08
N ALA A 10 1.39 -5.14 -3.52
CA ALA A 10 2.27 -4.35 -2.68
C ALA A 10 1.42 -3.82 -1.51
N LEU A 11 1.01 -4.74 -0.63
CA LEU A 11 0.51 -4.46 0.70
C LEU A 11 1.71 -3.84 1.42
N GLY A 12 1.88 -2.52 1.26
CA GLY A 12 2.50 -1.71 2.29
C GLY A 12 1.76 -2.07 3.57
N ALA A 13 2.45 -2.79 4.46
CA ALA A 13 1.87 -3.25 5.70
C ALA A 13 1.17 -2.07 6.38
N LEU A 14 -0.18 -2.13 6.47
CA LEU A 14 -0.94 -1.18 7.27
C LEU A 14 -0.55 -1.41 8.73
N ALA A 15 0.50 -0.72 9.17
CA ALA A 15 0.80 -0.56 10.59
C ALA A 15 -0.25 0.43 11.14
N ILE A 16 -1.23 -0.07 11.88
CA ILE A 16 -2.21 0.76 12.60
C ILE A 16 -1.55 1.18 13.92
N PRO A 17 -1.16 2.45 14.13
CA PRO A 17 -0.73 2.90 15.44
C PRO A 17 -1.93 2.95 16.40
N THR A 18 -1.80 2.30 17.56
CA THR A 18 -2.78 2.41 18.64
C THR A 18 -2.61 3.74 19.37
N THR A 19 -3.53 4.69 19.20
CA THR A 19 -3.58 5.90 20.04
C THR A 19 -4.80 5.86 20.94
N ALA A 20 -4.57 5.99 22.25
CA ALA A 20 -5.62 6.09 23.25
C ALA A 20 -6.16 7.54 23.33
N ALA A 21 -7.46 7.73 23.10
CA ALA A 21 -8.22 8.89 23.59
C ALA A 21 -9.73 8.56 23.63
N ALA A 22 -10.45 9.29 24.48
CA ALA A 22 -11.73 8.96 25.11
C ALA A 22 -12.96 8.74 24.19
N ALA A 23 -13.78 7.75 24.62
CA ALA A 23 -15.20 7.48 24.41
C ALA A 23 -16.04 8.38 23.44
N GLU A 24 -15.85 8.18 22.14
CA GLU A 24 -16.93 7.68 21.27
C GLU A 24 -16.66 6.19 21.05
N VAL A 25 -17.69 5.34 20.87
CA VAL A 25 -17.46 3.99 20.32
C VAL A 25 -17.15 4.18 18.84
N HIS A 26 -15.95 4.70 18.55
CA HIS A 26 -15.43 4.82 17.21
C HIS A 26 -15.07 3.40 16.81
N VAL A 27 -15.97 2.70 16.11
CA VAL A 27 -15.67 1.37 15.59
C VAL A 27 -14.63 1.58 14.50
N PRO A 28 -13.36 1.20 14.73
CA PRO A 28 -12.31 1.48 13.76
C PRO A 28 -12.69 0.87 12.42
N PHE A 29 -12.44 1.59 11.34
CA PHE A 29 -12.66 1.07 10.00
C PHE A 29 -14.12 0.67 9.70
N CYS A 30 -15.09 1.24 10.41
CA CYS A 30 -16.51 0.85 10.33
C CYS A 30 -16.79 -0.63 10.59
N GLY A 31 -15.90 -1.34 11.31
CA GLY A 31 -16.03 -2.78 11.55
C GLY A 31 -15.77 -3.63 10.30
N VAL A 32 -15.19 -3.04 9.25
CA VAL A 32 -14.64 -3.78 8.11
C VAL A 32 -13.30 -4.39 8.54
N ASP A 33 -13.05 -5.64 8.16
CA ASP A 33 -11.75 -6.28 8.33
C ASP A 33 -10.75 -5.66 7.34
N PRO A 34 -9.62 -5.07 7.79
CA PRO A 34 -8.73 -4.32 6.91
C PRO A 34 -7.91 -5.20 5.94
N GLN A 35 -7.89 -6.52 6.11
CA GLN A 35 -7.16 -7.44 5.24
C GLN A 35 -8.06 -8.03 4.16
N THR A 36 -9.30 -8.35 4.52
CA THR A 36 -10.26 -8.99 3.62
C THR A 36 -11.28 -8.02 3.04
N LEU A 37 -11.41 -6.82 3.64
CA LEU A 37 -12.41 -5.80 3.33
C LEU A 37 -13.85 -6.32 3.44
N GLN A 38 -14.06 -7.31 4.31
CA GLN A 38 -15.36 -7.91 4.62
C GLN A 38 -15.94 -7.37 5.93
N GLY A 39 -17.25 -7.53 6.10
CA GLY A 39 -17.98 -7.01 7.25
C GLY A 39 -18.47 -5.59 7.00
N GLY A 40 -18.45 -4.75 8.03
CA GLY A 40 -18.92 -3.37 7.96
C GLY A 40 -20.27 -3.15 8.64
N ILE A 41 -20.36 -2.05 9.36
CA ILE A 41 -21.59 -1.55 9.99
C ILE A 41 -22.34 -0.72 8.96
N PRO A 42 -23.60 -1.06 8.60
CA PRO A 42 -24.37 -0.29 7.63
C PRO A 42 -24.53 1.19 8.02
N ASN A 43 -24.47 2.07 7.02
CA ASN A 43 -24.53 3.53 7.18
C ASN A 43 -23.41 4.09 8.07
N CYS A 44 -22.20 3.51 8.00
CA CYS A 44 -21.03 4.01 8.71
C CYS A 44 -20.06 4.71 7.76
N THR A 45 -19.47 5.81 8.21
CA THR A 45 -18.32 6.44 7.57
C THR A 45 -17.20 6.58 8.59
N PHE A 46 -15.97 6.28 8.19
CA PHE A 46 -14.78 6.38 9.01
C PHE A 46 -13.69 7.12 8.25
N THR A 47 -12.94 7.98 8.94
CA THR A 47 -11.75 8.63 8.39
C THR A 47 -10.65 8.63 9.44
N ALA A 48 -9.45 8.21 9.07
CA ALA A 48 -8.29 8.29 9.94
C ALA A 48 -7.11 8.92 9.22
N ASN A 49 -6.35 9.71 9.98
CA ASN A 49 -5.08 10.26 9.56
C ASN A 49 -3.97 9.58 10.39
N SER A 50 -2.95 9.10 9.71
CA SER A 50 -1.74 8.57 10.34
C SER A 50 -0.58 9.47 9.93
N ASN A 51 0.23 9.90 10.90
CA ASN A 51 1.34 10.81 10.67
C ASN A 51 2.64 10.22 11.22
N GLY A 52 3.71 10.28 10.43
CA GLY A 52 5.03 9.81 10.83
C GLY A 52 5.10 8.31 11.14
N VAL A 53 4.29 7.48 10.48
CA VAL A 53 4.32 6.03 10.67
C VAL A 53 5.62 5.49 10.08
N VAL A 54 6.41 4.81 10.92
CA VAL A 54 7.70 4.23 10.53
C VAL A 54 7.56 2.73 10.29
N VAL A 55 7.94 2.29 9.09
CA VAL A 55 8.04 0.88 8.71
C VAL A 55 9.48 0.59 8.35
N VAL A 56 10.03 -0.51 8.89
CA VAL A 56 11.42 -0.95 8.63
C VAL A 56 11.39 -2.38 8.13
N ASP A 57 11.93 -2.61 6.93
CA ASP A 57 12.20 -3.94 6.37
C ASP A 57 13.70 -4.15 6.29
N LYS A 58 14.23 -5.03 7.15
CA LYS A 58 15.67 -5.30 7.26
C LYS A 58 16.22 -6.24 6.18
N ALA A 59 15.35 -6.83 5.37
CA ALA A 59 15.70 -7.81 4.34
C ALA A 59 15.16 -7.41 2.96
N ASN A 60 15.04 -6.11 2.72
CA ASN A 60 14.56 -5.58 1.46
C ASN A 60 15.58 -5.83 0.34
N VAL A 61 15.11 -6.10 -0.88
CA VAL A 61 15.97 -6.36 -2.03
C VAL A 61 15.85 -5.20 -3.01
N ASN A 62 16.97 -4.55 -3.34
CA ASN A 62 17.00 -3.58 -4.43
C ASN A 62 16.74 -4.32 -5.76
N PRO A 63 15.65 -4.03 -6.48
CA PRO A 63 15.27 -4.77 -7.67
C PRO A 63 16.23 -4.59 -8.86
N CYS A 64 17.07 -3.55 -8.86
CA CYS A 64 18.06 -3.34 -9.92
C CYS A 64 19.34 -4.14 -9.73
N SER A 65 19.82 -4.23 -8.49
CA SER A 65 21.13 -4.80 -8.19
C SER A 65 21.05 -6.16 -7.50
N GLY A 66 19.87 -6.56 -7.01
CA GLY A 66 19.68 -7.73 -6.17
C GLY A 66 20.30 -7.59 -4.77
N VAL A 67 20.87 -6.42 -4.45
CA VAL A 67 21.50 -6.17 -3.15
C VAL A 67 20.44 -6.16 -2.06
N VAL A 68 20.69 -6.94 -1.00
CA VAL A 68 19.86 -6.93 0.22
C VAL A 68 20.28 -5.77 1.10
N GLY A 69 19.31 -5.04 1.63
CA GLY A 69 19.50 -3.91 2.53
C GLY A 69 18.34 -3.70 3.48
N THR A 70 18.47 -2.67 4.31
CA THR A 70 17.41 -2.19 5.19
C THR A 70 16.67 -1.06 4.49
N ALA A 71 15.39 -1.27 4.21
CA ALA A 71 14.47 -0.24 3.77
C ALA A 71 13.75 0.39 4.98
N THR A 72 13.67 1.73 5.01
CA THR A 72 12.90 2.48 5.99
C THR A 72 11.92 3.40 5.27
N MET A 73 10.67 3.38 5.69
CA MET A 73 9.61 4.23 5.18
C MET A 73 9.03 5.04 6.33
N VAL A 74 8.95 6.36 6.17
CA VAL A 74 8.26 7.26 7.11
C VAL A 74 7.11 7.89 6.35
N SER A 75 5.89 7.54 6.73
CA SER A 75 4.69 7.83 5.94
C SER A 75 3.68 8.70 6.68
N ASN A 76 2.93 9.49 5.90
CA ASN A 76 1.69 10.10 6.32
C ASN A 76 0.59 9.58 5.40
N SER A 77 -0.58 9.27 5.95
CA SER A 77 -1.69 8.74 5.16
C SER A 77 -3.05 9.18 5.68
N ILE A 78 -3.99 9.34 4.77
CA ILE A 78 -5.41 9.49 5.07
C ILE A 78 -6.17 8.31 4.47
N ILE A 79 -6.99 7.67 5.29
CA ILE A 79 -7.85 6.57 4.89
C ILE A 79 -9.31 6.95 5.12
N HIS A 80 -10.15 6.70 4.13
CA HIS A 80 -11.60 6.84 4.22
C HIS A 80 -12.26 5.50 4.00
N VAL A 81 -13.23 5.17 4.84
CA VAL A 81 -14.10 3.99 4.69
C VAL A 81 -15.54 4.46 4.72
N SER A 82 -16.38 3.89 3.87
CA SER A 82 -17.82 4.09 3.88
C SER A 82 -18.52 2.76 3.65
N VAL A 83 -19.53 2.48 4.47
CA VAL A 83 -20.41 1.32 4.35
C VAL A 83 -21.84 1.84 4.23
N ASN A 84 -22.50 1.61 3.09
CA ASN A 84 -23.85 2.10 2.88
C ASN A 84 -24.90 1.22 3.60
N GLY A 85 -26.18 1.58 3.50
CA GLY A 85 -27.28 0.80 4.11
C GLY A 85 -27.47 -0.61 3.55
N ALA A 86 -26.93 -0.91 2.37
CA ALA A 86 -26.91 -2.25 1.77
C ALA A 86 -25.70 -3.09 2.19
N GLY A 87 -24.75 -2.50 2.92
CA GLY A 87 -23.48 -3.14 3.31
C GLY A 87 -22.39 -3.06 2.24
N ASP A 88 -22.57 -2.25 1.19
CA ASP A 88 -21.53 -2.04 0.18
C ASP A 88 -20.41 -1.17 0.78
N VAL A 89 -19.16 -1.54 0.50
CA VAL A 89 -17.96 -0.98 1.10
C VAL A 89 -17.20 -0.16 0.08
N TRP A 90 -16.79 1.05 0.45
CA TRP A 90 -15.79 1.85 -0.25
C TRP A 90 -14.63 2.17 0.68
N VAL A 91 -13.41 1.95 0.19
CA VAL A 91 -12.18 2.30 0.89
C VAL A 91 -11.30 3.12 -0.03
N THR A 92 -10.73 4.20 0.48
CA THR A 92 -9.64 4.90 -0.20
C THR A 92 -8.51 5.18 0.78
N ASN A 93 -7.27 5.07 0.33
CA ASN A 93 -6.10 5.46 1.09
C ASN A 93 -5.21 6.33 0.20
N THR A 94 -4.77 7.47 0.70
CA THR A 94 -3.75 8.30 0.06
C THR A 94 -2.58 8.42 1.00
N MET A 95 -1.38 8.12 0.51
CA MET A 95 -0.14 8.11 1.29
C MET A 95 0.96 8.90 0.60
N THR A 96 1.71 9.65 1.39
CA THR A 96 3.04 10.15 1.03
C THR A 96 4.06 9.59 1.99
N ALA A 97 5.27 9.31 1.52
CA ALA A 97 6.32 8.78 2.38
C ALA A 97 7.72 9.17 1.93
N HIS A 98 8.59 9.42 2.90
CA HIS A 98 10.03 9.40 2.65
C HIS A 98 10.51 7.95 2.76
N PHE A 99 11.20 7.47 1.73
CA PHE A 99 11.78 6.14 1.67
C PHE A 99 13.31 6.21 1.68
N SER A 100 13.96 5.31 2.39
CA SER A 100 15.40 5.09 2.32
C SER A 100 15.74 3.62 2.26
N PHE A 101 16.86 3.30 1.59
CA PHE A 101 17.42 1.97 1.49
C PHE A 101 18.93 2.04 1.76
N VAL A 102 19.41 1.22 2.69
CA VAL A 102 20.84 1.09 3.02
C VAL A 102 21.27 -0.36 2.84
N PRO A 103 22.25 -0.66 1.96
CA PRO A 103 22.78 -2.01 1.79
C PRO A 103 23.24 -2.62 3.12
N ASN A 104 23.00 -3.92 3.33
CA ASN A 104 23.49 -4.65 4.49
C ASN A 104 24.95 -5.08 4.28
N ALA A 105 25.68 -5.39 5.35
CA ALA A 105 27.01 -6.01 5.26
C ALA A 105 26.93 -7.37 4.54
N PRO A 106 27.91 -7.73 3.68
CA PRO A 106 29.14 -6.99 3.34
C PRO A 106 28.98 -5.97 2.19
N ASN A 107 27.79 -5.80 1.62
CA ASN A 107 27.54 -4.96 0.43
C ASN A 107 27.64 -3.44 0.68
N LEU A 108 27.81 -3.03 1.94
CA LEU A 108 27.95 -1.64 2.39
C LEU A 108 29.04 -0.84 1.64
N SER A 109 30.12 -1.49 1.21
CA SER A 109 31.30 -0.78 0.65
C SER A 109 31.27 -0.57 -0.86
N GLY A 110 30.27 -1.11 -1.57
CA GLY A 110 30.23 -1.05 -3.04
C GLY A 110 28.86 -0.79 -3.64
N ALA A 111 27.78 -0.96 -2.88
CA ALA A 111 26.44 -0.64 -3.33
C ALA A 111 26.01 0.76 -2.85
N PRO A 112 25.37 1.58 -3.69
CA PRO A 112 24.83 2.86 -3.26
C PRO A 112 23.66 2.67 -2.28
N SER A 113 23.52 3.61 -1.35
CA SER A 113 22.26 3.81 -0.62
C SER A 113 21.32 4.66 -1.46
N TYR A 114 20.01 4.52 -1.24
CA TYR A 114 18.99 5.28 -1.94
C TYR A 114 18.06 5.99 -0.98
N SER A 115 17.61 7.19 -1.32
CA SER A 115 16.58 7.89 -0.56
C SER A 115 15.75 8.81 -1.43
N GLY A 116 14.49 9.02 -1.07
CA GLY A 116 13.61 9.94 -1.77
C GLY A 116 12.16 9.81 -1.36
N GLU A 117 11.26 10.16 -2.27
CA GLU A 117 9.84 10.31 -1.97
C GLU A 117 9.00 9.26 -2.69
N MET A 118 7.92 8.89 -2.01
CA MET A 118 6.90 7.95 -2.44
C MET A 118 5.54 8.65 -2.35
N THR A 119 4.70 8.37 -3.35
CA THR A 119 3.25 8.61 -3.28
C THR A 119 2.54 7.32 -3.61
N PHE A 120 1.44 7.06 -2.91
CA PHE A 120 0.61 5.90 -3.17
C PHE A 120 -0.86 6.26 -2.98
N TRP A 121 -1.71 5.68 -3.81
CA TRP A 121 -3.15 5.78 -3.70
C TRP A 121 -3.75 4.40 -3.92
N PHE A 122 -4.68 4.01 -3.05
CA PHE A 122 -5.44 2.78 -3.16
C PHE A 122 -6.94 3.08 -3.08
N GLY A 123 -7.71 2.33 -3.85
CA GLY A 123 -9.17 2.36 -3.85
C GLY A 123 -9.76 0.96 -3.92
N ALA A 124 -10.81 0.74 -3.15
CA ALA A 124 -11.65 -0.44 -3.21
C ALA A 124 -13.13 -0.08 -3.24
N SER A 125 -13.90 -0.81 -4.04
CA SER A 125 -15.37 -0.77 -4.01
C SER A 125 -15.89 -2.19 -4.07
N LEU A 126 -16.65 -2.59 -3.07
CA LEU A 126 -17.20 -3.92 -2.92
C LEU A 126 -18.71 -3.80 -2.71
N ASN A 127 -19.46 -4.62 -3.44
CA ASN A 127 -20.87 -4.85 -3.15
C ASN A 127 -21.13 -6.37 -3.22
N LYS A 128 -22.38 -6.77 -3.04
CA LYS A 128 -22.77 -8.19 -3.05
C LYS A 128 -22.33 -8.97 -4.30
N ASN A 129 -22.21 -8.31 -5.46
CA ASN A 129 -22.00 -8.97 -6.75
C ASN A 129 -20.70 -8.55 -7.43
N ASN A 130 -20.08 -7.45 -7.03
CA ASN A 130 -18.96 -6.84 -7.72
C ASN A 130 -17.85 -6.48 -6.74
N VAL A 131 -16.61 -6.59 -7.21
CA VAL A 131 -15.43 -6.14 -6.49
C VAL A 131 -14.55 -5.36 -7.45
N VAL A 132 -14.06 -4.21 -7.01
CA VAL A 132 -13.06 -3.40 -7.71
C VAL A 132 -11.94 -3.07 -6.73
N PHE A 133 -10.71 -3.30 -7.16
CA PHE A 133 -9.50 -2.75 -6.55
C PHE A 133 -8.72 -1.99 -7.60
N HIS A 134 -8.12 -0.90 -7.20
CA HIS A 134 -7.15 -0.18 -8.01
C HIS A 134 -6.17 0.55 -7.13
N ASP A 135 -4.93 0.63 -7.59
CA ASP A 135 -3.90 1.38 -6.90
C ASP A 135 -2.93 1.99 -7.90
N THR A 136 -2.30 3.07 -7.47
CA THR A 136 -1.23 3.71 -8.20
C THR A 136 -0.18 4.19 -7.24
N GLY A 137 1.07 4.10 -7.66
CA GLY A 137 2.20 4.51 -6.86
C GLY A 137 3.29 5.11 -7.72
N ASN A 138 4.00 6.07 -7.15
CA ASN A 138 5.19 6.65 -7.76
C ASN A 138 6.27 6.75 -6.68
N ILE A 139 7.46 6.28 -6.99
CA ILE A 139 8.64 6.38 -6.13
C ILE A 139 9.78 6.96 -6.95
N VAL A 140 10.46 7.96 -6.41
CA VAL A 140 11.67 8.54 -7.01
C VAL A 140 12.75 8.59 -5.95
N LEU A 141 13.82 7.80 -6.16
CA LEU A 141 14.95 7.71 -5.23
C LEU A 141 16.23 8.19 -5.89
N ARG A 142 17.10 8.82 -5.10
CA ARG A 142 18.45 9.22 -5.49
C ARG A 142 19.48 8.35 -4.78
N GLY A 143 20.42 7.83 -5.56
CA GLY A 143 21.55 7.06 -5.07
C GLY A 143 22.64 7.96 -4.50
N SER A 144 23.39 7.45 -3.51
CA SER A 144 24.59 8.12 -2.99
C SER A 144 25.72 8.28 -4.03
N ASP A 145 25.65 7.53 -5.13
CA ASP A 145 26.52 7.59 -6.30
C ASP A 145 26.00 8.54 -7.41
N GLY A 146 24.89 9.24 -7.18
CA GLY A 146 24.25 10.12 -8.14
C GLY A 146 23.26 9.44 -9.09
N SER A 147 23.09 8.10 -9.00
CA SER A 147 22.07 7.38 -9.77
C SER A 147 20.64 7.78 -9.37
N GLN A 148 19.67 7.48 -10.24
CA GLN A 148 18.24 7.66 -9.96
C GLN A 148 17.49 6.36 -10.19
N LEU A 149 16.62 6.01 -9.24
CA LEU A 149 15.64 4.94 -9.39
C LEU A 149 14.26 5.55 -9.46
N THR A 150 13.47 5.11 -10.44
CA THR A 150 12.05 5.43 -10.49
C THR A 150 11.22 4.16 -10.55
N PHE A 151 10.11 4.16 -9.83
CA PHE A 151 9.11 3.11 -9.88
C PHE A 151 7.75 3.75 -10.07
N HIS A 152 7.01 3.26 -11.04
CA HIS A 152 5.62 3.63 -11.27
C HIS A 152 4.79 2.35 -11.33
N VAL A 153 3.66 2.35 -10.64
CA VAL A 153 2.67 1.27 -10.68
C VAL A 153 1.29 1.84 -10.92
N LEU A 154 0.52 1.11 -11.71
CA LEU A 154 -0.91 1.24 -11.85
C LEU A 154 -1.50 -0.16 -11.97
N ASP A 155 -2.28 -0.55 -10.97
CA ASP A 155 -2.93 -1.84 -10.90
C ASP A 155 -4.46 -1.68 -10.89
N HIS A 156 -5.14 -2.63 -11.51
CA HIS A 156 -6.58 -2.72 -11.51
C HIS A 156 -7.03 -4.18 -11.47
N LEU A 157 -8.03 -4.45 -10.64
CA LEU A 157 -8.76 -5.69 -10.60
C LEU A 157 -10.26 -5.38 -10.52
N ASN A 158 -11.05 -5.99 -11.38
CA ASN A 158 -12.50 -6.02 -11.27
C ASN A 158 -13.01 -7.46 -11.40
N ILE A 159 -13.97 -7.79 -10.55
CA ILE A 159 -14.80 -8.98 -10.68
C ILE A 159 -16.24 -8.49 -10.85
N SER A 160 -16.86 -8.86 -11.96
CA SER A 160 -18.24 -8.48 -12.27
C SER A 160 -19.26 -9.43 -11.61
N ALA A 161 -20.54 -9.03 -11.64
CA ALA A 161 -21.67 -9.86 -11.20
C ALA A 161 -21.80 -11.20 -11.93
N THR A 162 -21.28 -11.29 -13.16
CA THR A 162 -21.25 -12.56 -13.92
C THR A 162 -20.02 -13.41 -13.60
N GLY A 163 -19.15 -12.95 -12.70
CA GLY A 163 -17.86 -13.55 -12.39
C GLY A 163 -16.77 -13.23 -13.43
N ALA A 164 -17.02 -12.30 -14.35
CA ALA A 164 -16.00 -11.89 -15.31
C ALA A 164 -14.88 -11.14 -14.58
N VAL A 165 -13.63 -11.51 -14.86
CA VAL A 165 -12.45 -10.92 -14.23
C VAL A 165 -11.73 -10.04 -15.24
N ASN A 166 -11.54 -8.76 -14.90
CA ASN A 166 -10.70 -7.83 -15.65
C ASN A 166 -9.52 -7.43 -14.75
N THR A 167 -8.31 -7.62 -15.23
CA THR A 167 -7.11 -7.21 -14.53
C THR A 167 -6.14 -6.58 -15.50
N PHE A 168 -5.44 -5.55 -15.05
CA PHE A 168 -4.23 -5.08 -15.67
C PHE A 168 -3.27 -4.57 -14.62
N SER A 169 -1.99 -4.61 -14.95
CA SER A 169 -0.91 -4.08 -14.15
C SER A 169 0.08 -3.43 -15.10
N VAL A 170 0.38 -2.16 -14.84
CA VAL A 170 1.41 -1.41 -15.55
C VAL A 170 2.46 -1.03 -14.53
N VAL A 171 3.58 -1.74 -14.57
CA VAL A 171 4.73 -1.47 -13.72
C VAL A 171 5.88 -1.03 -14.61
N SER A 172 6.46 0.12 -14.28
CA SER A 172 7.72 0.56 -14.88
C SER A 172 8.74 0.80 -13.80
N PHE A 173 9.92 0.22 -13.99
CA PHE A 173 11.07 0.43 -13.13
C PHE A 173 12.20 0.99 -14.01
N THR A 174 12.80 2.11 -13.60
CA THR A 174 14.02 2.62 -14.22
C THR A 174 15.19 2.41 -13.28
N CYS A 175 16.15 1.61 -13.72
CA CYS A 175 17.45 1.45 -13.09
C CYS A 175 18.49 2.37 -13.78
N PRO A 176 19.54 2.79 -13.07
CA PRO A 176 20.72 3.40 -13.68
C PRO A 176 21.49 2.44 -14.60
#